data_AF-A0A1B6ER49-F1
#
_entry.id   AF-A0A1B6ER49-F1
#
_cell.length_a   1.000
_cell.length_b   1.000
_cell.length_c   1.000
_cell.angle_alpha   90.00
_cell.angle_beta   90.00
_cell.angle_gamma   90.00
#
_symmetry.space_group_name_H-M   'P 1'
#
loop_
_entity.id
_entity.type
_entity.pdbx_description
1 polymer ?
#
loop_
_entity_poly.entity_id
_entity_poly.type
_entity_poly.pdbx_seq_one_letter_code
_entity_poly.pdbx_strand_id
1 'polypeptide(L)'
;SFGKYNVKHISFMMNVLIILFAVTFLLMVEAFILNQDKLDLTKHKNWPLVYHDENCGRSKLPLARKAIGGRNADMGEYPWMARLISRSFRDDSESGSCAGSLINKRYVLTAAHCCLDDPDG
;
A
#
# COMPACT_ATOMS: atom_id res chain seq x y z
N SER A 1 28.86 -48.19 -26.77
CA SER A 1 28.95 -46.85 -26.15
C SER A 1 27.58 -46.24 -25.75
N PHE A 2 26.47 -47.00 -25.79
CA PHE A 2 25.12 -46.46 -25.58
C PHE A 2 24.72 -46.22 -24.10
N GLY A 3 25.25 -47.00 -23.14
CA GLY A 3 24.91 -46.85 -21.71
C GLY A 3 25.46 -45.58 -21.05
N LYS A 4 26.64 -45.09 -21.47
CA LYS A 4 27.25 -43.86 -20.92
C LYS A 4 26.53 -42.58 -21.40
N TYR A 5 25.93 -42.62 -22.59
CA TYR A 5 25.14 -41.49 -23.13
C TYR A 5 23.83 -41.33 -22.36
N ASN A 6 23.12 -42.43 -22.11
CA ASN A 6 21.88 -42.41 -21.33
C ASN A 6 22.10 -41.95 -19.88
N VAL A 7 23.17 -42.40 -19.20
CA VAL A 7 23.46 -41.95 -17.83
C VAL A 7 23.84 -40.46 -17.78
N LYS A 8 24.62 -39.97 -18.73
CA LYS A 8 24.93 -38.53 -18.85
C LYS A 8 23.70 -37.70 -19.16
N HIS A 9 22.82 -38.19 -20.02
CA HIS A 9 21.56 -37.54 -20.39
C HIS A 9 20.58 -37.49 -19.22
N ILE A 10 20.47 -38.58 -18.44
CA ILE A 10 19.65 -38.64 -17.23
C ILE A 10 20.20 -37.68 -16.15
N SER A 11 21.52 -37.66 -15.94
CA SER A 11 22.15 -36.72 -15.01
C SER A 11 21.96 -35.26 -15.43
N PHE A 12 22.03 -34.97 -16.73
CA PHE A 12 21.75 -33.65 -17.27
C PHE A 12 20.28 -33.25 -17.04
N MET A 13 19.33 -34.13 -17.36
CA MET A 13 17.90 -33.92 -17.10
C MET A 13 17.61 -33.69 -15.61
N MET A 14 18.22 -34.48 -14.72
CA MET A 14 18.01 -34.37 -13.29
C MET A 14 18.56 -33.05 -12.74
N ASN A 15 19.73 -32.61 -13.21
CA ASN A 15 20.30 -31.31 -12.83
C ASN A 15 19.44 -30.15 -13.34
N VAL A 16 18.91 -30.23 -14.57
CA VAL A 16 17.99 -29.22 -15.11
C VAL A 16 16.71 -29.14 -14.28
N LEU A 17 16.13 -30.29 -13.89
CA LEU A 17 14.95 -30.32 -13.04
C LEU A 17 15.22 -29.71 -11.66
N ILE A 18 16.35 -30.04 -11.04
CA ILE A 18 16.77 -29.46 -9.75
C ILE A 18 16.90 -27.94 -9.86
N ILE A 19 17.53 -27.43 -10.92
CA ILE A 19 17.66 -26.00 -11.16
C ILE A 19 16.29 -25.35 -11.35
N LEU A 20 15.38 -25.95 -12.11
CA LEU A 20 14.04 -25.41 -12.30
C LEU A 20 13.24 -25.36 -10.99
N PHE A 21 13.30 -26.40 -10.16
CA PHE A 21 12.66 -26.39 -8.84
C PHE A 21 13.28 -25.37 -7.89
N ALA A 22 14.61 -25.21 -7.91
CA ALA A 22 15.29 -24.20 -7.11
C ALA A 22 14.91 -22.78 -7.56
N VAL A 23 14.86 -22.52 -8.87
CA VAL A 23 14.47 -21.23 -9.42
C VAL A 23 13.01 -20.91 -9.11
N THR A 24 12.08 -21.86 -9.28
CA THR A 24 10.66 -21.61 -8.95
C THR A 24 10.47 -21.41 -7.45
N PHE A 25 11.19 -22.14 -6.60
CA PHE A 25 11.16 -21.93 -5.16
C PHE A 25 11.71 -20.55 -4.77
N LEU A 26 12.83 -20.12 -5.36
CA LEU A 26 13.39 -18.78 -5.15
C LEU A 26 12.41 -17.68 -5.58
N LEU A 27 11.81 -17.80 -6.76
CA LEU A 27 10.80 -16.84 -7.24
C LEU A 27 9.55 -16.79 -6.35
N MET A 28 9.13 -17.93 -5.80
CA MET A 28 7.99 -18.01 -4.86
C MET A 28 8.34 -17.40 -3.50
N VAL A 29 9.57 -17.59 -3.01
CA VAL A 29 10.07 -16.95 -1.79
C VAL A 29 10.17 -15.43 -1.98
N GLU A 30 10.69 -14.96 -3.11
CA GLU A 30 10.72 -13.53 -3.45
C GLU A 30 9.30 -12.93 -3.51
N ALA A 31 8.36 -13.61 -4.18
CA ALA A 31 6.97 -13.17 -4.25
C ALA A 31 6.29 -13.15 -2.86
N PHE A 32 6.59 -14.12 -2.00
CA PHE A 32 6.08 -14.18 -0.63
C PHE A 32 6.65 -13.07 0.26
N ILE A 33 7.96 -12.79 0.14
CA ILE A 33 8.63 -11.69 0.83
C ILE A 33 8.06 -10.34 0.38
N LEU A 34 7.88 -10.14 -0.94
CA LEU A 34 7.27 -8.92 -1.49
C LEU A 34 5.80 -8.73 -1.08
N ASN A 35 5.10 -9.82 -0.73
CA ASN A 35 3.71 -9.76 -0.29
C ASN A 35 3.57 -9.49 1.23
N GLN A 36 4.62 -9.71 2.02
CA GLN A 36 4.62 -9.43 3.47
C GLN A 36 4.68 -7.93 3.80
N ASP A 37 5.17 -7.08 2.91
CA ASP A 37 5.26 -5.63 3.16
C ASP A 37 3.90 -4.92 3.26
N LYS A 38 2.79 -5.58 2.85
CA LYS A 38 1.47 -4.95 2.82
C LYS A 38 0.76 -4.87 4.17
N LEU A 39 1.25 -5.50 5.23
CA LEU A 39 0.62 -5.32 6.55
C LEU A 39 1.60 -5.44 7.71
N ASP A 40 2.16 -4.30 8.13
CA ASP A 40 1.92 -3.86 9.52
C ASP A 40 2.02 -2.32 9.65
N LEU A 41 1.02 -1.59 9.11
CA LEU A 41 0.84 -0.13 9.26
C LEU A 41 0.54 0.27 10.71
N THR A 42 0.65 -0.68 11.64
CA THR A 42 -0.45 -0.81 12.55
C THR A 42 -0.19 -1.83 13.65
N LYS A 43 0.63 -1.46 14.63
CA LYS A 43 0.20 -1.73 16.02
C LYS A 43 -0.83 -0.69 16.47
N HIS A 44 -1.80 -0.43 15.58
CA HIS A 44 -2.59 0.79 15.42
C HIS A 44 -3.69 0.95 16.47
N LYS A 45 -3.36 1.64 17.55
CA LYS A 45 -4.32 2.39 18.37
C LYS A 45 -4.25 3.86 17.95
N ASN A 46 -4.93 4.18 16.85
CA ASN A 46 -5.00 5.45 16.09
C ASN A 46 -3.76 5.85 15.27
N TRP A 47 -2.76 4.99 15.20
CA TRP A 47 -1.45 5.14 14.54
C TRP A 47 -0.29 5.88 15.27
N PRO A 48 -0.35 6.60 16.41
CA PRO A 48 -1.33 7.49 17.05
C PRO A 48 -1.43 8.92 16.43
N LEU A 49 -2.12 9.00 15.28
CA LEU A 49 -2.52 10.19 14.47
C LEU A 49 -1.46 10.68 13.50
N VAL A 50 -1.19 9.86 12.49
CA VAL A 50 0.17 9.63 12.06
C VAL A 50 0.85 10.61 11.16
N TYR A 51 2.18 10.72 11.34
CA TYR A 51 3.06 10.19 12.41
C TYR A 51 4.04 11.29 12.71
N HIS A 52 4.19 11.59 14.00
CA HIS A 52 4.55 12.92 14.43
C HIS A 52 5.86 12.92 15.20
N ASP A 53 6.87 13.55 14.59
CA ASP A 53 8.15 13.97 15.17
C ASP A 53 8.45 15.37 14.60
N GLU A 54 7.66 16.37 15.06
CA GLU A 54 7.48 17.79 14.65
C GLU A 54 7.63 18.21 13.16
N ASN A 55 7.94 17.29 12.27
CA ASN A 55 8.31 17.52 10.89
C ASN A 55 7.13 17.13 10.00
N CYS A 56 6.57 18.12 9.30
CA CYS A 56 5.48 17.93 8.34
C CYS A 56 5.99 17.49 6.96
N GLY A 57 5.09 16.98 6.11
CA GLY A 57 5.34 16.80 4.67
C GLY A 57 6.28 15.66 4.26
N ARG A 58 6.59 14.73 5.18
CA ARG A 58 7.45 13.56 4.88
C ARG A 58 6.60 12.31 4.63
N SER A 59 6.91 11.61 3.55
CA SER A 59 6.42 10.25 3.28
C SER A 59 7.53 9.24 3.50
N LYS A 60 7.19 8.04 4.00
CA LYS A 60 8.15 6.92 4.10
C LYS A 60 8.50 6.34 2.74
N LEU A 61 7.65 6.56 1.74
CA LEU A 61 7.86 6.13 0.37
C LEU A 61 8.41 7.30 -0.45
N PRO A 62 9.30 7.04 -1.44
CA PRO A 62 9.67 8.06 -2.41
C PRO A 62 8.40 8.58 -3.06
N LEU A 63 8.12 9.88 -2.94
CA LEU A 63 6.97 10.48 -3.61
C LEU A 63 7.12 10.20 -5.10
N ALA A 64 6.20 9.41 -5.64
CA ALA A 64 6.22 9.11 -7.06
C ALA A 64 6.15 10.44 -7.81
N ARG A 65 7.03 10.62 -8.81
CA ARG A 65 6.84 11.70 -9.80
C ARG A 65 5.41 11.53 -10.31
N LYS A 66 4.60 12.59 -10.20
CA LYS A 66 3.18 12.59 -10.58
C LYS A 66 3.00 11.84 -11.90
N ALA A 67 2.51 10.61 -11.82
CA ALA A 67 2.20 9.83 -12.99
C ALA A 67 0.98 10.49 -13.65
N ILE A 68 1.12 10.89 -14.91
CA ILE A 68 -0.02 11.33 -15.71
C ILE A 68 -0.99 10.14 -15.80
N GLY A 69 -2.24 10.34 -15.40
CA GLY A 69 -3.25 9.26 -15.29
C GLY A 69 -3.46 8.72 -13.87
N GLY A 70 -2.60 9.09 -12.92
CA GLY A 70 -2.71 8.66 -11.53
C GLY A 70 -2.44 7.16 -11.33
N ARG A 71 -2.29 6.78 -10.07
CA ARG A 71 -2.23 5.38 -9.63
C ARG A 71 -2.86 5.27 -8.25
N ASN A 72 -3.26 4.07 -7.89
CA ASN A 72 -3.60 3.79 -6.50
C ASN A 72 -2.38 4.06 -5.62
N ALA A 73 -2.60 4.84 -4.56
CA ALA A 73 -1.57 5.13 -3.59
C ALA A 73 -1.25 3.89 -2.76
N ASP A 74 0.01 3.72 -2.42
CA ASP A 74 0.45 2.69 -1.49
C ASP A 74 0.09 3.09 -0.05
N MET A 75 0.00 2.10 0.84
CA MET A 75 -0.23 2.36 2.26
C MET A 75 0.83 3.31 2.82
N GLY A 76 0.38 4.41 3.44
CA GLY A 76 1.28 5.40 4.03
C GLY A 76 2.04 6.27 3.02
N GLU A 77 1.72 6.21 1.72
CA GLU A 77 2.35 7.07 0.70
C GLU A 77 2.03 8.56 0.92
N TYR A 78 0.81 8.86 1.38
CA TYR A 78 0.37 10.21 1.74
C TYR A 78 -0.20 10.23 3.16
N PRO A 79 0.66 10.24 4.20
CA PRO A 79 0.22 10.08 5.60
C PRO A 79 -0.78 11.14 6.09
N TRP A 80 -0.78 12.33 5.49
CA TRP A 80 -1.66 13.44 5.85
C TRP A 80 -3.05 13.36 5.21
N MET A 81 -3.33 12.42 4.30
CA MET A 81 -4.63 12.34 3.63
C MET A 81 -5.73 11.91 4.60
N ALA A 82 -6.79 12.71 4.68
CA ALA A 82 -7.98 12.43 5.48
C ALA A 82 -9.23 12.34 4.59
N ARG A 83 -10.11 11.38 4.91
CA ARG A 83 -11.46 11.29 4.33
C ARG A 83 -12.45 11.87 5.32
N LEU A 84 -13.30 12.78 4.85
CA LEU A 84 -14.35 13.42 5.61
C LEU A 84 -15.70 12.84 5.20
N ILE A 85 -16.47 12.39 6.18
CA ILE A 85 -17.79 11.77 6.00
C ILE A 85 -18.74 12.44 6.97
N SER A 86 -19.86 12.95 6.47
CA SER A 86 -20.94 13.49 7.30
C SER A 86 -21.88 12.35 7.68
N ARG A 87 -22.22 12.27 8.97
CA ARG A 87 -23.21 11.30 9.48
C ARG A 87 -24.44 12.03 9.95
N SER A 88 -25.59 11.65 9.41
CA SER A 88 -26.88 12.15 9.84
C SER A 88 -27.28 11.53 11.18
N PHE A 89 -27.61 12.38 12.15
CA PHE A 89 -28.09 11.95 13.46
C PHE A 89 -29.50 11.34 13.42
N ARG A 90 -30.23 11.47 12.31
CA ARG A 90 -31.64 11.05 12.21
C ARG A 90 -31.81 9.62 11.72
N ASP A 91 -30.95 9.18 10.83
CA ASP A 91 -31.08 7.92 10.10
C ASP A 91 -29.76 7.13 10.02
N ASP A 92 -28.71 7.58 10.71
CA ASP A 92 -27.35 7.01 10.67
C ASP A 92 -26.78 6.90 9.24
N SER A 93 -27.30 7.70 8.32
CA SER A 93 -26.83 7.72 6.94
C SER A 93 -25.50 8.48 6.85
N GLU A 94 -24.58 7.93 6.06
CA GLU A 94 -23.34 8.59 5.68
C GLU A 94 -23.52 9.31 4.35
N SER A 95 -23.26 10.61 4.32
CA SER A 95 -23.33 11.46 3.13
C SER A 95 -22.11 12.37 3.04
N GLY A 96 -21.82 12.87 1.83
CA GLY A 96 -20.66 13.71 1.58
C GLY A 96 -19.34 12.92 1.64
N SER A 97 -18.53 13.03 0.59
CA SER A 97 -17.17 12.48 0.61
C SER A 97 -16.21 13.58 0.22
N CYS A 98 -15.68 14.27 1.22
CA CYS A 98 -14.66 15.28 1.05
C CYS A 98 -13.28 14.74 1.43
N ALA A 99 -12.25 15.45 0.98
CA ALA A 99 -10.87 15.22 1.36
C ALA A 99 -10.39 16.30 2.35
N GLY A 100 -9.37 15.95 3.12
CA GLY A 100 -8.67 16.88 4.00
C GLY A 100 -7.20 16.53 4.15
N SER A 101 -6.44 17.45 4.74
CA SER A 101 -5.03 17.27 5.07
C SER A 101 -4.80 17.44 6.58
N LEU A 102 -4.22 16.44 7.22
CA LEU A 102 -3.79 16.53 8.61
C LEU A 102 -2.65 17.54 8.74
N ILE A 103 -2.89 18.63 9.49
CA ILE A 103 -1.88 19.69 9.69
C ILE A 103 -1.17 19.59 11.04
N ASN A 104 -1.76 18.88 12.01
CA ASN A 104 -1.15 18.49 13.27
C ASN A 104 -1.99 17.39 13.95
N LYS A 105 -1.65 17.03 15.20
CA LYS A 105 -2.32 15.98 15.98
C LYS A 105 -3.84 16.19 16.23
N ARG A 106 -4.39 17.37 15.97
CA ARG A 106 -5.78 17.73 16.32
C ARG A 106 -6.59 18.35 15.18
N TYR A 107 -5.95 18.86 14.13
CA TYR A 107 -6.60 19.64 13.11
C TYR A 107 -6.40 19.05 11.71
N VAL A 108 -7.50 19.01 10.96
CA VAL A 108 -7.54 18.68 9.54
C VAL A 108 -7.94 19.95 8.80
N LEU A 109 -7.16 20.33 7.79
CA LEU A 109 -7.50 21.40 6.85
C LEU A 109 -8.34 20.83 5.71
N THR A 110 -9.42 21.52 5.36
CA THR A 110 -10.31 21.17 4.25
C THR A 110 -10.95 22.43 3.65
N ALA A 111 -11.79 22.26 2.61
CA ALA A 111 -12.54 23.34 2.02
C ALA A 111 -13.77 23.70 2.87
N ALA A 112 -14.18 24.97 2.87
CA ALA A 112 -15.30 25.43 3.68
C ALA A 112 -16.63 24.75 3.32
N HIS A 113 -16.89 24.56 2.02
CA HIS A 113 -18.10 23.88 1.52
C HIS A 113 -18.18 22.40 1.92
N CYS A 114 -17.07 21.79 2.37
CA CYS A 114 -17.10 20.43 2.90
C CYS A 114 -17.69 20.36 4.33
N CYS A 115 -17.82 21.50 5.02
CA CYS A 115 -18.27 21.57 6.40
C CYS A 115 -19.59 22.32 6.58
N LEU A 116 -19.96 23.14 5.60
CA LEU A 116 -21.24 23.83 5.56
C LEU A 116 -22.07 23.10 4.52
N ASP A 117 -23.28 22.70 4.86
CA ASP A 117 -24.26 22.27 3.87
C ASP A 117 -24.54 23.48 2.98
N ASP A 118 -23.75 23.64 1.92
CA ASP A 118 -24.02 24.63 0.91
C ASP A 118 -25.11 24.03 0.02
N PRO A 119 -26.34 24.57 0.00
CA PRO A 119 -27.38 24.06 -0.88
C PRO A 119 -27.01 24.16 -2.36
N ASP A 120 -25.93 24.88 -2.71
CA ASP A 120 -25.49 25.16 -4.08
C ASP A 120 -24.03 24.75 -4.43
N GLY A 121 -23.20 24.23 -3.51
CA GLY A 121 -21.85 23.73 -3.86
C GLY A 121 -20.74 23.85 -2.81
#